data_AF-A0A2D7H394-F1
#
_entry.id   AF-A0A2D7H394-F1
#
_cell.length_a   1.000
_cell.length_b   1.000
_cell.length_c   1.000
_cell.angle_alpha   90.00
_cell.angle_beta   90.00
_cell.angle_gamma   90.00
#
_symmetry.space_group_name_H-M   'P 1'
#
loop_
_entity.id
_entity.type
_entity.pdbx_description
1 polymer ?
#
loop_
_entity_poly.entity_id
_entity_poly.type
_entity_poly.pdbx_seq_one_letter_code
_entity_poly.pdbx_strand_id
1 'polypeptide(L)'
;MPDPRYTKLADLLINYSTCIQAGEHLLIEAFDMPAEMVIELVRATAKAGGHPHVSIRDAQIMRALHDDAKDGQYEIWSEYDLERMKRMDAYLGMRGSHNVSEMSGLDAERQQAWGKIYGQPVHMKQRVNHTRWCVLRWPTPGMAQLAGLNTSAFEDFYFDVCTLDYSLMATAAEKLVDVMNATDRVHIQGPGDTDLTFSIQDIPAIPCCGRVNVPDGEVFTAPVKDSVNGVIHYNTPSIYRGHSFENIRLEFKDGKIVGCGADQGGEFLDDIFNADEGARFVGEFAIGFNPYIKEAMKDILFDEKIAGSLHFTPGNAYDDACNGNKSDVHWDLVLIQRPEYGGGTISFDGEVIRKDGVFVKEELLGLNPENLIK
;
A
#
# COMPACT_ATOMS: atom_id res chain seq x y z
N MET A 1 27.68 8.72 -15.83
CA MET A 1 27.54 7.63 -14.83
C MET A 1 26.08 7.57 -14.46
N PRO A 2 25.49 6.38 -14.26
CA PRO A 2 24.13 6.29 -13.75
C PRO A 2 24.05 6.96 -12.37
N ASP A 3 22.90 7.54 -12.04
CA ASP A 3 22.62 8.06 -10.71
C ASP A 3 22.82 6.92 -9.68
N PRO A 4 23.68 7.08 -8.66
CA PRO A 4 23.95 6.02 -7.68
C PRO A 4 22.68 5.55 -6.95
N ARG A 5 21.65 6.40 -6.85
CA ARG A 5 20.36 6.06 -6.27
C ARG A 5 19.65 4.95 -7.06
N TYR A 6 19.83 4.91 -8.38
CA TYR A 6 19.21 3.89 -9.25
C TYR A 6 19.85 2.53 -9.03
N THR A 7 21.19 2.49 -8.91
CA THR A 7 21.92 1.26 -8.60
C THR A 7 21.50 0.69 -7.25
N LYS A 8 21.37 1.56 -6.23
CA LYS A 8 20.94 1.15 -4.88
C LYS A 8 19.51 0.60 -4.89
N LEU A 9 18.58 1.29 -5.55
CA LEU A 9 17.20 0.81 -5.68
C LEU A 9 17.11 -0.49 -6.47
N ALA A 10 17.84 -0.63 -7.57
CA ALA A 10 17.86 -1.86 -8.36
C ALA A 10 18.38 -3.05 -7.56
N ASP A 11 19.46 -2.86 -6.78
CA ASP A 11 20.00 -3.91 -5.91
C ASP A 11 18.97 -4.37 -4.87
N LEU A 12 18.28 -3.43 -4.22
CA LEU A 12 17.22 -3.71 -3.26
C LEU A 12 16.06 -4.49 -3.90
N LEU A 13 15.54 -4.03 -5.03
CA LEU A 13 14.39 -4.66 -5.68
C LEU A 13 14.69 -6.09 -6.17
N ILE A 14 15.90 -6.33 -6.66
CA ILE A 14 16.32 -7.63 -7.19
C ILE A 14 16.73 -8.59 -6.09
N ASN A 15 17.60 -8.16 -5.18
CA ASN A 15 18.20 -9.07 -4.19
C ASN A 15 17.36 -9.19 -2.92
N TYR A 16 16.64 -8.14 -2.53
CA TYR A 16 15.82 -8.15 -1.32
C TYR A 16 14.32 -8.33 -1.61
N SER A 17 13.71 -7.50 -2.47
CA SER A 17 12.25 -7.56 -2.65
C SER A 17 11.81 -8.83 -3.39
N THR A 18 12.37 -9.06 -4.58
CA THR A 18 12.02 -10.22 -5.42
C THR A 18 12.90 -11.45 -5.17
N CYS A 19 14.04 -11.28 -4.50
CA CYS A 19 15.02 -12.32 -4.20
C CYS A 19 15.33 -13.24 -5.39
N ILE A 20 15.69 -12.64 -6.53
CA ILE A 20 16.02 -13.39 -7.74
C ILE A 20 17.18 -14.37 -7.49
N GLN A 21 16.99 -15.60 -7.94
CA GLN A 21 17.97 -16.67 -7.94
C GLN A 21 18.52 -16.93 -9.35
N ALA A 22 19.65 -17.63 -9.41
CA ALA A 22 20.26 -18.00 -10.68
C ALA A 22 19.33 -18.89 -11.53
N GLY A 23 19.16 -18.52 -12.81
CA GLY A 23 18.31 -19.21 -13.77
C GLY A 23 16.83 -18.81 -13.73
N GLU A 24 16.39 -18.02 -12.75
CA GLU A 24 15.00 -17.56 -12.68
C GLU A 24 14.71 -16.43 -13.66
N HIS A 25 13.46 -16.36 -14.11
CA HIS A 25 12.95 -15.38 -15.05
C HIS A 25 12.18 -14.27 -14.33
N LEU A 26 12.58 -13.01 -14.56
CA LEU A 26 11.95 -11.82 -13.99
C LEU A 26 11.34 -10.95 -15.08
N LEU A 27 10.04 -10.64 -14.98
CA LEU A 27 9.41 -9.62 -15.81
C LEU A 27 9.44 -8.25 -15.14
N ILE A 28 10.14 -7.30 -15.75
CA ILE A 28 10.18 -5.88 -15.40
C ILE A 28 9.17 -5.15 -16.28
N GLU A 29 8.08 -4.67 -15.69
CA GLU A 29 7.09 -3.85 -16.37
C GLU A 29 7.16 -2.41 -15.89
N ALA A 30 7.67 -1.53 -16.75
CA ALA A 30 7.93 -0.12 -16.44
C ALA A 30 7.00 0.81 -17.22
N PHE A 31 6.40 1.77 -16.53
CA PHE A 31 5.55 2.82 -17.09
C PHE A 31 6.18 4.19 -16.89
N ASP A 32 6.32 5.00 -17.94
CA ASP A 32 6.74 6.42 -17.83
C ASP A 32 8.01 6.64 -16.99
N MET A 33 9.05 5.82 -17.22
CA MET A 33 10.30 5.85 -16.46
C MET A 33 11.52 6.12 -17.33
N PRO A 34 12.60 6.70 -16.75
CA PRO A 34 13.90 6.77 -17.40
C PRO A 34 14.41 5.38 -17.78
N ALA A 35 14.88 5.24 -19.02
CA ALA A 35 15.46 4.00 -19.52
C ALA A 35 16.67 3.56 -18.66
N GLU A 36 17.39 4.52 -18.08
CA GLU A 36 18.53 4.30 -17.21
C GLU A 36 18.18 3.43 -16.00
N MET A 37 17.03 3.66 -15.34
CA MET A 37 16.59 2.84 -14.21
C MET A 37 16.25 1.41 -14.65
N VAL A 38 15.58 1.26 -15.80
CA VAL A 38 15.25 -0.06 -16.37
C VAL A 38 16.52 -0.83 -16.74
N ILE A 39 17.52 -0.13 -17.30
CA ILE A 39 18.84 -0.71 -17.62
C ILE A 39 19.54 -1.18 -16.34
N GLU A 40 19.48 -0.42 -15.24
CA GLU A 40 20.06 -0.85 -13.96
C GLU A 40 19.35 -2.09 -13.39
N LEU A 41 18.03 -2.20 -13.51
CA LEU A 41 17.30 -3.43 -13.13
C LEU A 41 17.72 -4.65 -13.96
N VAL A 42 17.85 -4.47 -15.28
CA VAL A 42 18.34 -5.53 -16.18
C VAL A 42 19.74 -6.00 -15.78
N ARG A 43 20.64 -5.05 -15.49
CA ARG A 43 22.02 -5.35 -15.05
C ARG A 43 22.04 -6.05 -13.69
N ALA A 44 21.27 -5.58 -12.72
CA ALA A 44 21.17 -6.18 -11.40
C ALA A 44 20.60 -7.62 -11.48
N THR A 45 19.56 -7.83 -12.27
CA THR A 45 18.98 -9.17 -12.52
C THR A 45 20.00 -10.13 -13.11
N ALA A 46 20.70 -9.70 -14.17
CA ALA A 46 21.73 -10.52 -14.80
C ALA A 46 22.90 -10.82 -13.84
N LYS A 47 23.28 -9.86 -13.00
CA LYS A 47 24.30 -10.03 -11.97
C LYS A 47 23.90 -11.05 -10.89
N ALA A 48 22.61 -11.13 -10.54
CA ALA A 48 22.05 -12.16 -9.67
C ALA A 48 21.95 -13.54 -10.35
N GLY A 49 22.29 -13.64 -11.64
CA GLY A 49 22.20 -14.87 -12.43
C GLY A 49 20.82 -15.14 -13.02
N GLY A 50 19.87 -14.21 -12.87
CA GLY A 50 18.53 -14.31 -13.44
C GLY A 50 18.45 -13.85 -14.90
N HIS A 51 17.29 -14.06 -15.50
CA HIS A 51 16.96 -13.73 -16.88
C HIS A 51 15.92 -12.61 -16.93
N PRO A 52 16.32 -11.34 -17.20
CA PRO A 52 15.38 -10.23 -17.26
C PRO A 52 14.56 -10.23 -18.55
N HIS A 53 13.27 -9.98 -18.41
CA HIS A 53 12.30 -9.69 -19.47
C HIS A 53 11.76 -8.29 -19.24
N VAL A 54 11.64 -7.47 -20.29
CA VAL A 54 11.25 -6.06 -20.13
C VAL A 54 10.00 -5.75 -20.93
N SER A 55 9.07 -5.02 -20.32
CA SER A 55 7.92 -4.41 -20.96
C SER A 55 7.90 -2.93 -20.59
N ILE A 56 8.15 -2.05 -21.56
CA ILE A 56 8.02 -0.60 -21.37
C ILE A 56 6.64 -0.18 -21.89
N ARG A 57 5.91 0.58 -21.08
CA ARG A 57 4.60 1.13 -21.41
C ARG A 57 4.64 2.64 -21.21
N ASP A 58 3.81 3.33 -21.96
CA ASP A 58 3.61 4.76 -21.87
C ASP A 58 2.15 5.02 -21.53
N ALA A 59 1.88 5.87 -20.54
CA ALA A 59 0.52 6.07 -20.05
C ALA A 59 -0.43 6.66 -21.11
N GLN A 60 0.08 7.52 -22.02
CA GLN A 60 -0.73 8.10 -23.09
C GLN A 60 -1.04 7.07 -24.18
N ILE A 61 -0.07 6.21 -24.51
CA ILE A 61 -0.31 5.08 -25.43
C ILE A 61 -1.32 4.12 -24.81
N MET A 62 -1.17 3.79 -23.53
CA MET A 62 -2.13 2.95 -22.81
C MET A 62 -3.52 3.58 -22.85
N ARG A 63 -3.64 4.88 -22.57
CA ARG A 63 -4.90 5.61 -22.68
C ARG A 63 -5.53 5.48 -24.06
N ALA A 64 -4.76 5.74 -25.12
CA ALA A 64 -5.23 5.62 -26.50
C ALA A 64 -5.66 4.19 -26.87
N LEU A 65 -4.96 3.16 -26.33
CA LEU A 65 -5.35 1.76 -26.49
C LEU A 65 -6.70 1.45 -25.85
N HIS A 66 -7.13 2.22 -24.84
CA HIS A 66 -8.39 2.03 -24.13
C HIS A 66 -9.58 2.79 -24.73
N ASP A 67 -9.37 4.00 -25.28
CA ASP A 67 -10.46 4.89 -25.71
C ASP A 67 -11.46 4.20 -26.66
N ASP A 68 -10.98 3.45 -27.66
CA ASP A 68 -11.81 2.75 -28.65
C ASP A 68 -11.68 1.21 -28.59
N ALA A 69 -11.22 0.68 -27.46
CA ALA A 69 -10.93 -0.74 -27.32
C ALA A 69 -12.20 -1.60 -27.44
N LYS A 70 -12.06 -2.71 -28.17
CA LYS A 70 -13.05 -3.78 -28.22
C LYS A 70 -12.56 -4.97 -27.42
N ASP A 71 -13.49 -5.77 -26.91
CA ASP A 71 -13.20 -6.93 -26.08
C ASP A 71 -12.17 -7.87 -26.74
N GLY A 72 -12.28 -8.11 -28.05
CA GLY A 72 -11.32 -8.92 -28.81
C GLY A 72 -9.87 -8.41 -28.80
N GLN A 73 -9.65 -7.10 -28.64
CA GLN A 73 -8.29 -6.55 -28.44
C GLN A 73 -7.74 -6.97 -27.08
N TYR A 74 -8.55 -6.86 -26.02
CA TYR A 74 -8.16 -7.28 -24.68
C TYR A 74 -7.99 -8.79 -24.56
N GLU A 75 -8.79 -9.58 -25.27
CA GLU A 75 -8.67 -11.04 -25.31
C GLU A 75 -7.30 -11.47 -25.84
N ILE A 76 -6.94 -10.99 -27.05
CA ILE A 76 -5.62 -11.30 -27.64
C ILE A 76 -4.48 -10.78 -26.77
N TRP A 77 -4.63 -9.58 -26.19
CA TRP A 77 -3.64 -9.05 -25.25
C TRP A 77 -3.46 -9.97 -24.03
N SER A 78 -4.58 -10.35 -23.41
CA SER A 78 -4.59 -11.23 -22.24
C SER A 78 -3.94 -12.58 -22.55
N GLU A 79 -4.20 -13.16 -23.72
CA GLU A 79 -3.64 -14.46 -24.11
C GLU A 79 -2.11 -14.48 -24.11
N TYR A 80 -1.46 -13.56 -24.83
CA TYR A 80 0.01 -13.59 -24.91
C TYR A 80 0.68 -13.11 -23.62
N ASP A 81 0.09 -12.15 -22.90
CA ASP A 81 0.66 -11.67 -21.64
C ASP A 81 0.48 -12.69 -20.51
N LEU A 82 -0.62 -13.44 -20.52
CA LEU A 82 -0.82 -14.57 -19.60
C LEU A 82 0.20 -15.67 -19.85
N GLU A 83 0.45 -16.04 -21.10
CA GLU A 83 1.46 -17.05 -21.44
C GLU A 83 2.86 -16.60 -21.06
N ARG A 84 3.20 -15.32 -21.27
CA ARG A 84 4.45 -14.74 -20.79
C ARG A 84 4.54 -14.82 -19.27
N MET A 85 3.51 -14.37 -18.54
CA MET A 85 3.49 -14.35 -17.07
C MET A 85 3.61 -15.75 -16.45
N LYS A 86 3.00 -16.77 -17.06
CA LYS A 86 3.11 -18.18 -16.62
C LYS A 86 4.53 -18.72 -16.63
N ARG A 87 5.43 -18.10 -17.39
CA ARG A 87 6.83 -18.51 -17.54
C ARG A 87 7.79 -17.70 -16.67
N MET A 88 7.28 -16.75 -15.89
CA MET A 88 8.09 -15.92 -15.00
C MET A 88 8.05 -16.48 -13.59
N ASP A 89 9.18 -16.41 -12.89
CA ASP A 89 9.29 -16.73 -11.46
C ASP A 89 9.01 -15.49 -10.60
N ALA A 90 9.32 -14.30 -11.14
CA ALA A 90 9.15 -13.04 -10.45
C ALA A 90 8.66 -11.91 -11.36
N TYR A 91 8.10 -10.87 -10.73
CA TYR A 91 7.55 -9.70 -11.41
C TYR A 91 7.92 -8.40 -10.68
N LEU A 92 8.35 -7.39 -11.42
CA LEU A 92 8.54 -6.02 -10.95
C LEU A 92 7.60 -5.06 -11.68
N GLY A 93 6.68 -4.45 -10.94
CA GLY A 93 5.77 -3.43 -11.45
C GLY A 93 6.28 -2.04 -11.10
N MET A 94 6.90 -1.37 -12.06
CA MET A 94 7.43 -0.03 -11.87
C MET A 94 6.44 0.99 -12.46
N ARG A 95 5.83 1.82 -11.61
CA ARG A 95 4.68 2.65 -11.98
C ARG A 95 5.00 4.14 -11.93
N GLY A 96 5.52 4.68 -13.02
CA GLY A 96 5.55 6.12 -13.27
C GLY A 96 4.26 6.62 -13.91
N SER A 97 4.05 7.92 -13.82
CA SER A 97 3.00 8.62 -14.54
C SER A 97 3.37 10.08 -14.72
N HIS A 98 3.45 10.58 -15.96
CA HIS A 98 3.67 12.02 -16.17
C HIS A 98 2.47 12.87 -15.76
N ASN A 99 1.28 12.27 -15.73
CA ASN A 99 0.02 12.87 -15.34
C ASN A 99 -0.82 11.85 -14.56
N VAL A 100 -0.96 12.06 -13.25
CA VAL A 100 -1.70 11.14 -12.36
C VAL A 100 -3.18 10.97 -12.74
N SER A 101 -3.71 11.86 -13.59
CA SER A 101 -5.09 11.83 -14.09
C SER A 101 -5.22 11.31 -15.53
N GLU A 102 -4.20 10.68 -16.12
CA GLU A 102 -4.21 10.30 -17.55
C GLU A 102 -5.40 9.41 -17.95
N MET A 103 -5.82 8.53 -17.05
CA MET A 103 -6.93 7.59 -17.25
C MET A 103 -8.30 8.18 -16.90
N SER A 104 -8.36 9.42 -16.42
CA SER A 104 -9.60 10.07 -16.01
C SER A 104 -10.58 10.24 -17.18
N GLY A 105 -11.85 9.95 -16.95
CA GLY A 105 -12.90 10.05 -17.97
C GLY A 105 -12.91 8.91 -19.00
N LEU A 106 -12.14 7.83 -18.79
CA LEU A 106 -12.35 6.59 -19.56
C LEU A 106 -13.74 6.04 -19.29
N ASP A 107 -14.36 5.52 -20.34
CA ASP A 107 -15.67 4.87 -20.24
C ASP A 107 -15.65 3.71 -19.21
N ALA A 108 -16.64 3.69 -18.34
CA ALA A 108 -16.71 2.75 -17.22
C ALA A 108 -16.84 1.29 -17.70
N GLU A 109 -17.57 1.05 -18.80
CA GLU A 109 -17.69 -0.29 -19.37
C GLU A 109 -16.35 -0.76 -19.93
N ARG A 110 -15.59 0.12 -20.60
CA ARG A 110 -14.24 -0.20 -21.11
C ARG A 110 -13.26 -0.50 -19.98
N GLN A 111 -13.30 0.24 -18.88
CA GLN A 111 -12.48 -0.05 -17.69
C GLN A 111 -12.83 -1.41 -17.08
N GLN A 112 -14.13 -1.69 -16.90
CA GLN A 112 -14.60 -2.98 -16.37
C GLN A 112 -14.23 -4.15 -17.30
N ALA A 113 -14.38 -3.97 -18.62
CA ALA A 113 -14.01 -4.97 -19.62
C ALA A 113 -12.52 -5.29 -19.56
N TRP A 114 -11.64 -4.27 -19.49
CA TRP A 114 -10.21 -4.48 -19.34
C TRP A 114 -9.87 -5.22 -18.03
N GLY A 115 -10.45 -4.79 -16.91
CA GLY A 115 -10.27 -5.43 -15.61
C GLY A 115 -10.66 -6.90 -15.65
N LYS A 116 -11.79 -7.24 -16.28
CA LYS A 116 -12.29 -8.62 -16.39
C LYS A 116 -11.50 -9.49 -17.37
N ILE A 117 -11.19 -8.97 -18.55
CA ILE A 117 -10.61 -9.75 -19.66
C ILE A 117 -9.09 -9.86 -19.54
N TYR A 118 -8.42 -8.78 -19.13
CA TYR A 118 -6.95 -8.72 -19.02
C TYR A 118 -6.48 -8.73 -17.56
N GLY A 119 -6.96 -7.80 -16.74
CA GLY A 119 -6.45 -7.60 -15.37
C GLY A 119 -6.62 -8.83 -14.48
N GLN A 120 -7.80 -9.44 -14.51
CA GLN A 120 -8.15 -10.59 -13.68
C GLN A 120 -7.33 -11.84 -14.06
N PRO A 121 -7.29 -12.29 -15.33
CA PRO A 121 -6.50 -13.46 -15.70
C PRO A 121 -4.99 -13.27 -15.54
N VAL A 122 -4.45 -12.16 -16.04
CA VAL A 122 -2.99 -11.93 -16.09
C VAL A 122 -2.43 -11.53 -14.73
N HIS A 123 -3.04 -10.54 -14.06
CA HIS A 123 -2.47 -9.98 -12.85
C HIS A 123 -3.04 -10.60 -11.57
N MET A 124 -4.35 -10.77 -11.45
CA MET A 124 -4.96 -11.24 -10.19
C MET A 124 -4.82 -12.76 -10.02
N LYS A 125 -5.13 -13.54 -11.06
CA LYS A 125 -5.07 -15.01 -11.00
C LYS A 125 -3.67 -15.54 -11.21
N GLN A 126 -2.94 -15.03 -12.21
CA GLN A 126 -1.62 -15.55 -12.54
C GLN A 126 -0.50 -14.87 -11.72
N ARG A 127 -0.25 -13.58 -11.94
CA ARG A 127 0.90 -12.88 -11.34
C ARG A 127 0.91 -12.97 -9.81
N VAL A 128 -0.19 -12.57 -9.14
CA VAL A 128 -0.23 -12.50 -7.66
C VAL A 128 -0.01 -13.86 -7.01
N ASN A 129 -0.63 -14.92 -7.54
CA ASN A 129 -0.63 -16.24 -6.89
C ASN A 129 0.57 -17.12 -7.24
N HIS A 130 1.29 -16.80 -8.32
CA HIS A 130 2.30 -17.70 -8.89
C HIS A 130 3.67 -17.06 -9.13
N THR A 131 3.88 -15.79 -8.72
CA THR A 131 5.19 -15.13 -8.84
C THR A 131 5.57 -14.47 -7.52
N ARG A 132 6.88 -14.31 -7.27
CA ARG A 132 7.34 -13.31 -6.30
C ARG A 132 7.27 -11.94 -6.95
N TRP A 133 6.46 -11.05 -6.42
CA TRP A 133 6.21 -9.76 -7.07
C TRP A 133 6.51 -8.60 -6.13
N CYS A 134 7.00 -7.50 -6.71
CA CYS A 134 7.14 -6.23 -6.02
C CYS A 134 6.63 -5.09 -6.91
N VAL A 135 5.94 -4.11 -6.32
CA VAL A 135 5.40 -2.93 -7.02
C VAL A 135 5.90 -1.66 -6.34
N LEU A 136 6.17 -0.62 -7.14
CA LEU A 136 6.52 0.71 -6.65
C LEU A 136 5.98 1.81 -7.55
N ARG A 137 5.81 3.00 -6.99
CA ARG A 137 5.55 4.26 -7.72
C ARG A 137 6.88 4.91 -8.10
N TRP A 138 7.00 5.48 -9.29
CA TRP A 138 8.22 6.20 -9.71
C TRP A 138 8.03 7.72 -9.54
N PRO A 139 9.04 8.46 -9.02
CA PRO A 139 8.90 9.87 -8.65
C PRO A 139 8.94 10.79 -9.87
N THR A 140 7.87 10.80 -10.65
CA THR A 140 7.71 11.76 -11.74
C THR A 140 7.38 13.17 -11.22
N PRO A 141 7.54 14.22 -12.04
CA PRO A 141 7.07 15.56 -11.69
C PRO A 141 5.57 15.62 -11.35
N GLY A 142 4.73 14.76 -11.94
CA GLY A 142 3.30 14.69 -11.63
C GLY A 142 3.04 14.22 -10.20
N MET A 143 3.82 13.25 -9.71
CA MET A 143 3.75 12.80 -8.32
C MET A 143 4.28 13.87 -7.35
N ALA A 144 5.38 14.54 -7.70
CA ALA A 144 5.89 15.67 -6.90
C ALA A 144 4.85 16.79 -6.76
N GLN A 145 4.13 17.11 -7.84
CA GLN A 145 3.04 18.09 -7.83
C GLN A 145 1.89 17.65 -6.90
N LEU A 146 1.50 16.38 -6.93
CA LEU A 146 0.47 15.83 -6.05
C LEU A 146 0.89 15.95 -4.57
N ALA A 147 2.15 15.70 -4.28
CA ALA A 147 2.76 15.86 -2.95
C ALA A 147 2.98 17.33 -2.53
N GLY A 148 2.74 18.30 -3.41
CA GLY A 148 2.99 19.72 -3.13
C GLY A 148 4.49 20.09 -3.02
N LEU A 149 5.37 19.26 -3.58
CA LEU A 149 6.83 19.42 -3.51
C LEU A 149 7.42 19.76 -4.88
N ASN A 150 8.60 20.38 -4.87
CA ASN A 150 9.38 20.51 -6.10
C ASN A 150 10.02 19.16 -6.46
N THR A 151 10.26 18.92 -7.75
CA THR A 151 10.74 17.62 -8.26
C THR A 151 12.00 17.13 -7.57
N SER A 152 13.02 17.98 -7.39
CA SER A 152 14.30 17.55 -6.80
C SER A 152 14.14 17.12 -5.35
N ALA A 153 13.43 17.91 -4.54
CA ALA A 153 13.19 17.57 -3.14
C ALA A 153 12.35 16.29 -3.00
N PHE A 154 11.38 16.09 -3.90
CA PHE A 154 10.58 14.87 -3.93
C PHE A 154 11.38 13.64 -4.34
N GLU A 155 12.28 13.76 -5.32
CA GLU A 155 13.19 12.68 -5.69
C GLU A 155 14.11 12.28 -4.54
N ASP A 156 14.71 13.26 -3.84
CA ASP A 156 15.58 12.98 -2.70
C ASP A 156 14.82 12.23 -1.60
N PHE A 157 13.65 12.75 -1.22
CA PHE A 157 12.72 12.09 -0.30
C PHE A 157 12.37 10.66 -0.77
N TYR A 158 11.98 10.51 -2.03
CA TYR A 158 11.57 9.23 -2.59
C TYR A 158 12.68 8.18 -2.48
N PHE A 159 13.92 8.53 -2.84
CA PHE A 159 15.02 7.58 -2.80
C PHE A 159 15.46 7.27 -1.36
N ASP A 160 15.39 8.22 -0.43
CA ASP A 160 15.62 7.92 0.99
C ASP A 160 14.60 6.90 1.51
N VAL A 161 13.32 7.11 1.18
CA VAL A 161 12.19 6.25 1.55
C VAL A 161 12.31 4.85 0.92
N CYS A 162 12.51 4.78 -0.40
CA CYS A 162 12.47 3.52 -1.17
C CYS A 162 13.79 2.75 -1.12
N THR A 163 14.88 3.35 -0.62
CA THR A 163 16.18 2.68 -0.44
C THR A 163 16.59 2.52 1.02
N LEU A 164 15.61 2.64 1.93
CA LEU A 164 15.75 2.27 3.33
C LEU A 164 16.23 0.81 3.47
N ASP A 165 16.97 0.53 4.54
CA ASP A 165 17.34 -0.85 4.89
C ASP A 165 16.12 -1.62 5.43
N TYR A 166 15.33 -2.17 4.51
CA TYR A 166 14.16 -2.96 4.86
C TYR A 166 14.50 -4.24 5.62
N SER A 167 15.74 -4.73 5.57
CA SER A 167 16.14 -5.92 6.34
C SER A 167 16.24 -5.61 7.84
N LEU A 168 16.75 -4.41 8.17
CA LEU A 168 16.73 -3.89 9.53
C LEU A 168 15.30 -3.67 10.02
N MET A 169 14.45 -3.07 9.17
CA MET A 169 13.03 -2.88 9.46
C MET A 169 12.31 -4.20 9.70
N ALA A 170 12.54 -5.21 8.87
CA ALA A 170 11.93 -6.53 9.02
C ALA A 170 12.29 -7.17 10.37
N THR A 171 13.56 -7.08 10.77
CA THR A 171 14.03 -7.60 12.07
C THR A 171 13.31 -6.91 13.24
N ALA A 172 13.09 -5.59 13.16
CA ALA A 172 12.34 -4.86 14.19
C ALA A 172 10.84 -5.19 14.17
N ALA A 173 10.26 -5.37 12.97
CA ALA A 173 8.85 -5.68 12.78
C ALA A 173 8.45 -7.06 13.31
N GLU A 174 9.38 -8.04 13.35
CA GLU A 174 9.14 -9.36 13.99
C GLU A 174 8.63 -9.22 15.43
N LYS A 175 9.14 -8.25 16.19
CA LYS A 175 8.68 -8.00 17.57
C LYS A 175 7.26 -7.47 17.64
N LEU A 176 6.87 -6.61 16.70
CA LEU A 176 5.49 -6.14 16.63
C LEU A 176 4.55 -7.26 16.19
N VAL A 177 4.97 -8.14 15.27
CA VAL A 177 4.22 -9.34 14.89
C VAL A 177 3.99 -10.26 16.10
N ASP A 178 5.05 -10.55 16.87
CA ASP A 178 4.94 -11.37 18.08
C ASP A 178 3.95 -10.77 19.09
N VAL A 179 4.04 -9.46 19.32
CA VAL A 179 3.18 -8.73 20.25
C VAL A 179 1.73 -8.69 19.77
N MET A 180 1.48 -8.42 18.48
CA MET A 180 0.13 -8.40 17.91
C MET A 180 -0.52 -9.79 17.94
N ASN A 181 0.21 -10.85 17.60
CA ASN A 181 -0.29 -12.22 17.64
C ASN A 181 -0.63 -12.70 19.06
N ALA A 182 -0.02 -12.10 20.08
CA ALA A 182 -0.31 -12.40 21.50
C ALA A 182 -1.44 -11.54 22.09
N THR A 183 -1.92 -10.54 21.34
CA THR A 183 -2.90 -9.56 21.82
C THR A 183 -4.32 -10.03 21.56
N ASP A 184 -5.21 -9.87 22.54
CA ASP A 184 -6.66 -9.93 22.30
C ASP A 184 -7.17 -8.52 21.98
N ARG A 185 -7.12 -7.60 22.93
CA ARG A 185 -7.83 -6.32 22.84
C ARG A 185 -6.92 -5.17 22.45
N VAL A 186 -7.34 -4.42 21.44
CA VAL A 186 -6.74 -3.15 21.04
C VAL A 186 -7.63 -1.99 21.52
N HIS A 187 -7.02 -0.94 22.06
CA HIS A 187 -7.67 0.33 22.37
C HIS A 187 -6.88 1.48 21.74
N ILE A 188 -7.54 2.23 20.86
CA ILE A 188 -6.99 3.41 20.18
C ILE A 188 -7.65 4.65 20.75
N GLN A 189 -6.84 5.59 21.24
CA GLN A 189 -7.27 6.94 21.56
C GLN A 189 -6.49 7.92 20.69
N GLY A 190 -7.13 8.98 20.22
CA GLY A 190 -6.49 9.86 19.24
C GLY A 190 -7.14 11.24 19.15
N PRO A 191 -6.79 12.01 18.11
CA PRO A 191 -7.36 13.33 17.89
C PRO A 191 -8.86 13.27 17.62
N GLY A 192 -9.51 14.42 17.78
CA GLY A 192 -10.96 14.54 17.69
C GLY A 192 -11.64 13.82 18.85
N ASP A 193 -12.61 12.98 18.51
CA ASP A 193 -13.33 12.09 19.43
C ASP A 193 -12.97 10.61 19.22
N THR A 194 -11.76 10.34 18.69
CA THR A 194 -11.26 8.98 18.48
C THR A 194 -11.10 8.23 19.81
N ASP A 195 -11.94 7.22 20.01
CA ASP A 195 -11.89 6.24 21.10
C ASP A 195 -12.49 4.94 20.56
N LEU A 196 -11.63 3.99 20.20
CA LEU A 196 -12.02 2.78 19.46
C LEU A 196 -11.44 1.54 20.14
N THR A 197 -12.28 0.52 20.32
CA THR A 197 -11.87 -0.78 20.86
C THR A 197 -12.28 -1.91 19.93
N PHE A 198 -11.44 -2.93 19.83
CA PHE A 198 -11.69 -4.15 19.06
C PHE A 198 -10.77 -5.28 19.53
N SER A 199 -11.04 -6.49 19.07
CA SER A 199 -10.17 -7.65 19.26
C SER A 199 -9.39 -7.94 17.97
N ILE A 200 -8.15 -8.43 18.08
CA ILE A 200 -7.36 -9.03 17.00
C ILE A 200 -7.00 -10.49 17.29
N GLN A 201 -7.67 -11.09 18.28
CA GLN A 201 -7.38 -12.45 18.73
C GLN A 201 -7.52 -13.46 17.59
N ASP A 202 -6.56 -14.38 17.51
CA ASP A 202 -6.50 -15.49 16.54
C ASP A 202 -6.46 -15.07 15.06
N ILE A 203 -6.16 -13.81 14.76
CA ILE A 203 -5.94 -13.32 13.39
C ILE A 203 -4.44 -13.02 13.21
N PRO A 204 -3.77 -13.61 12.20
CA PRO A 204 -2.34 -13.39 12.00
C PRO A 204 -1.98 -11.92 11.78
N ALA A 205 -0.86 -11.50 12.36
CA ALA A 205 -0.18 -10.25 12.03
C ALA A 205 0.88 -10.50 10.95
N ILE A 206 0.89 -9.67 9.91
CA ILE A 206 1.73 -9.79 8.72
C ILE A 206 2.63 -8.56 8.60
N PRO A 207 3.96 -8.74 8.58
CA PRO A 207 4.89 -7.63 8.40
C PRO A 207 5.04 -7.27 6.92
N CYS A 208 4.89 -5.99 6.61
CA CYS A 208 5.20 -5.44 5.30
C CYS A 208 6.48 -4.62 5.41
N CYS A 209 7.57 -5.22 4.92
CA CYS A 209 8.92 -4.66 5.00
C CYS A 209 9.65 -4.80 3.66
N GLY A 210 9.09 -4.26 2.58
CA GLY A 210 9.79 -4.05 1.31
C GLY A 210 9.82 -5.25 0.38
N ARG A 211 8.97 -6.26 0.61
CA ARG A 211 8.94 -7.51 -0.18
C ARG A 211 7.99 -7.43 -1.36
N VAL A 212 6.77 -6.93 -1.12
CA VAL A 212 5.69 -6.83 -2.14
C VAL A 212 5.45 -5.40 -2.60
N ASN A 213 5.71 -4.44 -1.72
CA ASN A 213 5.56 -3.02 -1.97
C ASN A 213 6.88 -2.31 -1.66
N VAL A 214 7.22 -1.31 -2.47
CA VAL A 214 8.24 -0.31 -2.13
C VAL A 214 7.66 1.08 -2.46
N PRO A 215 7.54 1.98 -1.48
CA PRO A 215 7.97 1.81 -0.10
C PRO A 215 7.08 0.90 0.73
N ASP A 216 7.55 0.62 1.94
CA ASP A 216 6.86 -0.18 2.92
C ASP A 216 7.18 0.30 4.34
N GLY A 217 6.60 -0.32 5.36
CA GLY A 217 6.88 -0.02 6.76
C GLY A 217 5.65 -0.04 7.64
N GLU A 218 5.00 -1.19 7.69
CA GLU A 218 3.88 -1.46 8.60
C GLU A 218 3.87 -2.93 9.06
N VAL A 219 3.05 -3.20 10.07
CA VAL A 219 2.54 -4.54 10.37
C VAL A 219 1.03 -4.43 10.39
N PHE A 220 0.36 -5.27 9.61
CA PHE A 220 -1.09 -5.31 9.51
C PHE A 220 -1.67 -6.61 10.06
N THR A 221 -2.93 -6.55 10.46
CA THR A 221 -3.79 -7.69 10.78
C THR A 221 -5.22 -7.28 10.43
N ALA A 222 -6.22 -8.08 10.79
CA ALA A 222 -7.62 -7.65 10.74
C ALA A 222 -8.25 -7.67 12.14
N PRO A 223 -9.19 -6.76 12.45
CA PRO A 223 -9.99 -6.89 13.65
C PRO A 223 -10.92 -8.10 13.56
N VAL A 224 -11.22 -8.75 14.68
CA VAL A 224 -12.34 -9.69 14.78
C VAL A 224 -13.60 -8.94 14.36
N LYS A 225 -14.25 -9.44 13.30
CA LYS A 225 -15.24 -8.70 12.50
C LYS A 225 -16.30 -7.97 13.33
N ASP A 226 -16.87 -8.64 14.34
CA ASP A 226 -17.99 -8.13 15.13
C ASP A 226 -17.55 -7.44 16.45
N SER A 227 -16.24 -7.21 16.63
CA SER A 227 -15.69 -6.69 17.90
C SER A 227 -15.49 -5.16 17.94
N VAL A 228 -15.54 -4.49 16.78
CA VAL A 228 -15.23 -3.06 16.67
C VAL A 228 -16.33 -2.19 17.28
N ASN A 229 -15.96 -1.35 18.25
CA ASN A 229 -16.87 -0.46 18.95
C ASN A 229 -16.19 0.88 19.25
N GLY A 230 -16.94 1.98 19.05
CA GLY A 230 -16.48 3.33 19.35
C GLY A 230 -16.39 4.20 18.11
N VAL A 231 -15.48 5.16 18.12
CA VAL A 231 -15.35 6.19 17.07
C VAL A 231 -13.90 6.29 16.63
N ILE A 232 -13.70 6.45 15.32
CA ILE A 232 -12.42 6.87 14.75
C ILE A 232 -12.61 8.11 13.88
N HIS A 233 -11.73 9.09 14.05
CA HIS A 233 -11.73 10.35 13.32
C HIS A 233 -10.37 10.53 12.65
N TYR A 234 -10.33 10.33 11.34
CA TYR A 234 -9.13 10.41 10.53
C TYR A 234 -8.72 11.87 10.30
N ASN A 235 -7.42 12.11 10.13
CA ASN A 235 -6.85 13.45 9.95
C ASN A 235 -5.95 13.56 8.72
N THR A 236 -5.95 12.54 7.85
CA THR A 236 -5.25 12.55 6.56
C THR A 236 -6.25 12.67 5.41
N PRO A 237 -5.95 13.47 4.37
CA PRO A 237 -6.76 13.47 3.16
C PRO A 237 -6.65 12.11 2.45
N SER A 238 -7.75 11.65 1.86
CA SER A 238 -7.77 10.43 1.06
C SER A 238 -8.43 10.66 -0.29
N ILE A 239 -7.94 10.01 -1.34
CA ILE A 239 -8.56 10.01 -2.67
C ILE A 239 -9.15 8.63 -2.90
N TYR A 240 -10.46 8.57 -3.10
CA TYR A 240 -11.15 7.30 -3.35
C TYR A 240 -12.20 7.45 -4.44
N ARG A 241 -12.18 6.54 -5.42
CA ARG A 241 -13.06 6.55 -6.60
C ARG A 241 -13.15 7.92 -7.31
N GLY A 242 -12.05 8.67 -7.34
CA GLY A 242 -11.95 9.98 -8.00
C GLY A 242 -12.44 11.17 -7.18
N HIS A 243 -12.82 10.96 -5.91
CA HIS A 243 -13.24 12.02 -5.00
C HIS A 243 -12.22 12.20 -3.88
N SER A 244 -12.05 13.45 -3.44
CA SER A 244 -11.24 13.78 -2.26
C SER A 244 -12.11 13.75 -1.01
N PHE A 245 -11.56 13.18 0.06
CA PHE A 245 -12.18 13.14 1.37
C PHE A 245 -11.24 13.74 2.42
N GLU A 246 -11.79 14.50 3.35
CA GLU A 246 -11.05 15.13 4.45
C GLU A 246 -11.82 14.94 5.76
N ASN A 247 -11.10 14.67 6.84
CA ASN A 247 -11.62 14.49 8.20
C ASN A 247 -12.80 13.51 8.30
N ILE A 248 -12.61 12.30 7.75
CA ILE A 248 -13.62 11.24 7.83
C ILE A 248 -13.79 10.83 9.31
N ARG A 249 -15.03 10.71 9.75
CA ARG A 249 -15.41 10.19 11.07
C ARG A 249 -16.33 9.00 10.90
N LEU A 250 -15.97 7.87 11.51
CA LEU A 250 -16.76 6.64 11.50
C LEU A 250 -17.13 6.22 12.93
N GLU A 251 -18.40 5.87 13.12
CA GLU A 251 -18.94 5.34 14.37
C GLU A 251 -19.28 3.85 14.20
N PHE A 252 -18.78 3.04 15.12
CA PHE A 252 -18.89 1.59 15.11
C PHE A 252 -19.69 1.08 16.29
N LYS A 253 -20.53 0.08 16.01
CA LYS A 253 -21.19 -0.73 17.02
C LYS A 253 -21.24 -2.19 16.56
N ASP A 254 -20.80 -3.09 17.43
CA ASP A 254 -20.80 -4.53 17.16
C ASP A 254 -20.15 -4.88 15.80
N GLY A 255 -19.01 -4.25 15.49
CA GLY A 255 -18.25 -4.43 14.25
C GLY A 255 -18.67 -3.57 13.07
N LYS A 256 -19.86 -2.97 13.11
CA LYS A 256 -20.49 -2.32 11.95
C LYS A 256 -20.43 -0.80 12.02
N ILE A 257 -20.13 -0.15 10.89
CA ILE A 257 -20.29 1.29 10.70
C ILE A 257 -21.77 1.65 10.78
N VAL A 258 -22.17 2.32 11.87
CA VAL A 258 -23.54 2.81 12.13
C VAL A 258 -23.70 4.30 11.87
N GLY A 259 -22.59 5.04 11.77
CA GLY A 259 -22.58 6.45 11.39
C GLY A 259 -21.29 6.81 10.65
N CYS A 260 -21.39 7.68 9.65
CA CYS A 260 -20.23 8.18 8.91
C CYS A 260 -20.44 9.66 8.54
N GLY A 261 -19.35 10.42 8.49
CA GLY A 261 -19.32 11.81 8.06
C GLY A 261 -17.91 12.21 7.63
N ALA A 262 -17.80 13.35 6.93
CA ALA A 262 -16.53 13.95 6.55
C ALA A 262 -16.73 15.45 6.33
N ASP A 263 -15.66 16.24 6.47
CA ASP A 263 -15.70 17.67 6.15
C ASP A 263 -15.76 17.90 4.64
N GLN A 264 -15.11 17.02 3.87
CA GLN A 264 -15.18 16.97 2.41
C GLN A 264 -15.53 15.56 1.93
N GLY A 265 -16.41 15.46 0.93
CA GLY A 265 -16.79 14.20 0.29
C GLY A 265 -17.82 13.38 1.08
N GLY A 266 -18.36 13.92 2.18
CA GLY A 266 -19.32 13.23 3.05
C GLY A 266 -20.56 12.71 2.31
N GLU A 267 -20.98 13.40 1.24
CA GLU A 267 -22.12 13.02 0.40
C GLU A 267 -21.94 11.69 -0.34
N PHE A 268 -20.70 11.19 -0.49
CA PHE A 268 -20.40 9.92 -1.19
C PHE A 268 -20.22 8.73 -0.24
N LEU A 269 -20.15 8.96 1.08
CA LEU A 269 -19.79 7.92 2.05
C LEU A 269 -20.83 6.80 2.14
N ASP A 270 -22.12 7.14 2.12
CA ASP A 270 -23.18 6.12 2.19
C ASP A 270 -23.18 5.22 0.95
N ASP A 271 -22.93 5.75 -0.23
CA ASP A 271 -22.84 4.95 -1.46
C ASP A 271 -21.64 3.99 -1.42
N ILE A 272 -20.52 4.43 -0.83
CA ILE A 272 -19.33 3.59 -0.65
C ILE A 272 -19.61 2.48 0.37
N PHE A 273 -20.10 2.83 1.56
CA PHE A 273 -20.30 1.87 2.65
C PHE A 273 -21.55 1.01 2.47
N ASN A 274 -22.44 1.31 1.52
CA ASN A 274 -23.55 0.44 1.13
C ASN A 274 -23.29 -0.33 -0.17
N ALA A 275 -22.06 -0.32 -0.70
CA ALA A 275 -21.73 -0.99 -1.95
C ALA A 275 -21.99 -2.51 -1.88
N ASP A 276 -21.75 -3.13 -0.74
CA ASP A 276 -22.00 -4.55 -0.47
C ASP A 276 -22.15 -4.83 1.04
N GLU A 277 -22.42 -6.09 1.41
CA GLU A 277 -22.64 -6.50 2.81
C GLU A 277 -21.40 -6.34 3.70
N GLY A 278 -20.20 -6.42 3.14
CA GLY A 278 -18.93 -6.34 3.86
C GLY A 278 -18.40 -4.91 4.01
N ALA A 279 -18.86 -3.97 3.18
CA ALA A 279 -18.34 -2.60 3.12
C ALA A 279 -18.49 -1.80 4.43
N ARG A 280 -19.43 -2.19 5.32
CA ARG A 280 -19.61 -1.57 6.65
C ARG A 280 -18.80 -2.22 7.77
N PHE A 281 -17.99 -3.23 7.48
CA PHE A 281 -17.12 -3.88 8.44
C PHE A 281 -15.67 -3.57 8.11
N VAL A 282 -14.75 -3.90 9.01
CA VAL A 282 -13.34 -3.57 8.86
C VAL A 282 -12.58 -4.80 8.41
N GLY A 283 -11.78 -4.64 7.36
CA GLY A 283 -10.97 -5.70 6.78
C GLY A 283 -9.53 -5.70 7.28
N GLU A 284 -9.05 -4.57 7.79
CA GLU A 284 -7.65 -4.42 8.18
C GLU A 284 -7.44 -3.33 9.24
N PHE A 285 -6.43 -3.59 10.07
CA PHE A 285 -5.83 -2.67 11.02
C PHE A 285 -4.31 -2.80 10.90
N ALA A 286 -3.62 -1.69 10.62
CA ALA A 286 -2.17 -1.68 10.57
C ALA A 286 -1.55 -0.50 11.32
N ILE A 287 -0.29 -0.70 11.70
CA ILE A 287 0.53 0.30 12.40
C ILE A 287 1.67 0.71 11.47
N GLY A 288 1.66 1.96 10.99
CA GLY A 288 2.68 2.53 10.12
C GLY A 288 3.89 3.11 10.88
N PHE A 289 5.09 2.85 10.37
CA PHE A 289 6.36 3.21 11.01
C PHE A 289 7.52 3.51 10.04
N ASN A 290 7.27 3.80 8.75
CA ASN A 290 8.37 4.20 7.86
C ASN A 290 9.01 5.52 8.35
N PRO A 291 10.32 5.54 8.67
CA PRO A 291 10.93 6.64 9.41
C PRO A 291 11.05 7.94 8.60
N TYR A 292 10.98 7.87 7.26
CA TYR A 292 11.10 9.03 6.38
C TYR A 292 9.75 9.63 6.01
N ILE A 293 8.69 8.82 5.95
CA ILE A 293 7.35 9.30 5.56
C ILE A 293 6.68 9.96 6.77
N LYS A 294 6.56 11.29 6.73
CA LYS A 294 5.96 12.09 7.82
C LYS A 294 4.61 12.66 7.43
N GLU A 295 4.49 13.17 6.22
CA GLU A 295 3.30 13.90 5.77
C GLU A 295 2.54 13.10 4.73
N ALA A 296 1.22 13.25 4.71
CA ALA A 296 0.38 12.67 3.68
C ALA A 296 0.64 13.36 2.33
N MET A 297 0.76 12.58 1.26
CA MET A 297 1.02 13.03 -0.10
C MET A 297 -0.08 12.64 -1.08
N LYS A 298 -1.21 12.11 -0.59
CA LYS A 298 -2.36 11.66 -1.39
C LYS A 298 -2.01 10.50 -2.33
N ASP A 299 -1.01 9.72 -1.96
CA ASP A 299 -0.70 8.42 -2.56
C ASP A 299 -0.73 7.38 -1.45
N ILE A 300 -1.74 6.52 -1.48
CA ILE A 300 -2.01 5.61 -0.37
C ILE A 300 -0.85 4.66 -0.08
N LEU A 301 -0.06 4.28 -1.08
CA LEU A 301 1.12 3.43 -0.91
C LEU A 301 2.17 4.05 0.02
N PHE A 302 2.21 5.38 0.10
CA PHE A 302 3.07 6.11 1.03
C PHE A 302 2.32 6.46 2.32
N ASP A 303 1.09 6.95 2.19
CA ASP A 303 0.34 7.52 3.31
C ASP A 303 0.04 6.47 4.39
N GLU A 304 -0.28 5.24 3.98
CA GLU A 304 -0.55 4.13 4.90
C GLU A 304 0.68 3.71 5.74
N LYS A 305 1.89 4.11 5.31
CA LYS A 305 3.18 3.79 5.93
C LYS A 305 3.73 4.92 6.81
N ILE A 306 3.00 6.03 6.97
CA ILE A 306 3.45 7.21 7.72
C ILE A 306 3.93 6.84 9.13
N ALA A 307 5.11 7.32 9.53
CA ALA A 307 5.62 7.11 10.88
C ALA A 307 4.70 7.71 11.95
N GLY A 308 4.33 6.89 12.92
CA GLY A 308 3.45 7.30 14.01
C GLY A 308 1.98 7.40 13.61
N SER A 309 1.61 6.75 12.50
CA SER A 309 0.24 6.61 12.05
C SER A 309 -0.27 5.18 12.21
N LEU A 310 -1.57 5.01 12.14
CA LEU A 310 -2.22 3.73 11.92
C LEU A 310 -3.16 3.90 10.74
N HIS A 311 -3.50 2.81 10.07
CA HIS A 311 -4.62 2.81 9.15
C HIS A 311 -5.65 1.76 9.58
N PHE A 312 -6.91 2.04 9.29
CA PHE A 312 -8.03 1.20 9.68
C PHE A 312 -9.03 1.18 8.54
N THR A 313 -9.21 0.00 7.94
CA THR A 313 -9.63 -0.12 6.54
C THR A 313 -11.00 -0.76 6.44
N PRO A 314 -12.06 0.00 6.14
CA PRO A 314 -13.37 -0.58 5.86
C PRO A 314 -13.35 -1.47 4.61
N GLY A 315 -14.09 -2.56 4.66
CA GLY A 315 -14.26 -3.51 3.57
C GLY A 315 -13.44 -4.79 3.73
N ASN A 316 -12.93 -5.31 2.63
CA ASN A 316 -12.43 -6.67 2.47
C ASN A 316 -11.20 -6.95 3.34
N ALA A 317 -11.17 -8.09 4.00
CA ALA A 317 -9.96 -8.59 4.65
C ALA A 317 -9.08 -9.37 3.66
N TYR A 318 -7.76 -9.25 3.82
CA TYR A 318 -6.80 -10.06 3.10
C TYR A 318 -6.89 -11.53 3.53
N ASP A 319 -6.49 -12.45 2.63
CA ASP A 319 -6.58 -13.88 2.90
C ASP A 319 -5.53 -14.37 3.92
N ASP A 320 -4.41 -13.66 4.06
CA ASP A 320 -3.33 -13.95 5.02
C ASP A 320 -3.60 -13.38 6.43
N ALA A 321 -4.42 -12.33 6.55
CA ALA A 321 -4.98 -11.81 7.81
C ALA A 321 -6.52 -11.83 7.81
N CYS A 322 -7.11 -13.00 7.56
CA CYS A 322 -8.53 -13.09 7.28
C CYS A 322 -9.41 -13.09 8.54
N ASN A 323 -10.36 -12.16 8.61
CA ASN A 323 -11.45 -12.15 9.61
C ASN A 323 -12.81 -12.63 9.04
N GLY A 324 -12.80 -13.15 7.80
CA GLY A 324 -14.00 -13.60 7.09
C GLY A 324 -14.80 -12.49 6.39
N ASN A 325 -14.42 -11.22 6.50
CA ASN A 325 -15.10 -10.14 5.78
C ASN A 325 -14.70 -10.11 4.30
N LYS A 326 -15.70 -10.14 3.42
CA LYS A 326 -15.53 -10.08 1.96
C LYS A 326 -16.31 -8.90 1.40
N SER A 327 -15.67 -8.09 0.58
CA SER A 327 -16.22 -6.85 0.02
C SER A 327 -15.49 -6.48 -1.27
N ASP A 328 -16.13 -5.69 -2.12
CA ASP A 328 -15.46 -5.01 -3.25
C ASP A 328 -14.81 -3.68 -2.81
N VAL A 329 -15.11 -3.22 -1.60
CA VAL A 329 -14.45 -2.08 -0.95
C VAL A 329 -13.24 -2.58 -0.17
N HIS A 330 -12.14 -1.83 -0.25
CA HIS A 330 -11.00 -1.92 0.65
C HIS A 330 -10.37 -0.54 0.60
N TRP A 331 -10.58 0.26 1.65
CA TRP A 331 -10.24 1.67 1.64
C TRP A 331 -9.38 2.05 2.84
N ASP A 332 -8.08 2.17 2.61
CA ASP A 332 -7.13 2.52 3.66
C ASP A 332 -7.28 3.98 4.05
N LEU A 333 -7.68 4.18 5.31
CA LEU A 333 -7.88 5.47 5.93
C LEU A 333 -6.88 5.64 7.06
N VAL A 334 -6.10 6.72 7.02
CA VAL A 334 -4.94 6.91 7.88
C VAL A 334 -5.25 7.89 9.00
N LEU A 335 -4.81 7.52 10.21
CA LEU A 335 -4.85 8.36 11.40
C LEU A 335 -3.43 8.57 11.92
N ILE A 336 -2.95 9.81 11.88
CA ILE A 336 -1.66 10.21 12.42
C ILE A 336 -1.82 10.56 13.90
N GLN A 337 -1.02 9.96 14.78
CA GLN A 337 -1.07 10.20 16.23
C GLN A 337 0.09 11.04 16.76
N ARG A 338 0.89 11.69 15.90
CA ARG A 338 1.98 12.56 16.36
C ARG A 338 1.45 13.83 17.06
N PRO A 339 2.20 14.48 17.95
CA PRO A 339 1.71 15.63 18.74
C PRO A 339 1.12 16.77 17.91
N GLU A 340 1.74 17.10 16.78
CA GLU A 340 1.28 18.15 15.85
C GLU A 340 -0.04 17.81 15.15
N TYR A 341 -0.46 16.54 15.21
CA TYR A 341 -1.73 16.02 14.73
C TYR A 341 -2.76 15.75 15.86
N GLY A 342 -2.42 16.13 17.10
CA GLY A 342 -3.29 16.00 18.28
C GLY A 342 -2.93 14.87 19.24
N GLY A 343 -1.91 14.05 18.92
CA GLY A 343 -1.44 12.99 19.82
C GLY A 343 -2.33 11.75 19.82
N GLY A 344 -2.02 10.81 20.72
CA GLY A 344 -2.86 9.61 20.91
C GLY A 344 -2.11 8.44 21.52
N THR A 345 -2.83 7.35 21.77
CA THR A 345 -2.29 6.10 22.27
C THR A 345 -2.82 4.91 21.47
N ILE A 346 -2.01 3.87 21.39
CA ILE A 346 -2.45 2.51 21.08
C ILE A 346 -2.10 1.66 22.28
N SER A 347 -3.08 0.92 22.78
CA SER A 347 -2.89 -0.03 23.88
C SER A 347 -3.27 -1.43 23.44
N PHE A 348 -2.47 -2.41 23.83
CA PHE A 348 -2.74 -3.83 23.67
C PHE A 348 -2.95 -4.45 25.04
N ASP A 349 -4.11 -5.07 25.26
CA ASP A 349 -4.54 -5.67 26.53
C ASP A 349 -4.38 -4.73 27.75
N GLY A 350 -4.58 -3.43 27.51
CA GLY A 350 -4.48 -2.37 28.52
C GLY A 350 -3.07 -1.80 28.74
N GLU A 351 -2.03 -2.34 28.11
CA GLU A 351 -0.67 -1.79 28.10
C GLU A 351 -0.50 -0.83 26.91
N VAL A 352 -0.07 0.41 27.17
CA VAL A 352 0.23 1.38 26.09
C VAL A 352 1.49 0.93 25.36
N ILE A 353 1.37 0.59 24.08
CA ILE A 353 2.50 0.16 23.23
C ILE A 353 3.07 1.31 22.41
N ARG A 354 2.21 2.29 22.04
CA ARG A 354 2.59 3.50 21.30
C ARG A 354 1.91 4.72 21.91
N LYS A 355 2.67 5.80 22.09
CA LYS A 355 2.16 7.09 22.54
C LYS A 355 2.69 8.20 21.65
N ASP A 356 1.79 9.05 21.19
CA ASP A 356 2.06 10.20 20.35
C ASP A 356 2.91 9.86 19.11
N GLY A 357 2.61 8.70 18.50
CA GLY A 357 3.32 8.17 17.33
C GLY A 357 4.66 7.46 17.62
N VAL A 358 5.09 7.35 18.88
CA VAL A 358 6.36 6.73 19.30
C VAL A 358 6.10 5.45 20.08
N PHE A 359 6.79 4.36 19.75
CA PHE A 359 6.71 3.11 20.50
C PHE A 359 7.36 3.28 21.87
N VAL A 360 6.66 2.87 22.93
CA VAL A 360 7.10 3.02 24.33
C VAL A 360 7.31 1.68 25.05
N LYS A 361 6.81 0.57 24.48
CA LYS A 361 7.08 -0.78 24.98
C LYS A 361 8.52 -1.17 24.63
N GLU A 362 9.26 -1.70 25.59
CA GLU A 362 10.70 -2.00 25.49
C GLU A 362 11.05 -2.84 24.25
N GLU A 363 10.26 -3.88 23.97
CA GLU A 363 10.46 -4.80 22.85
C GLU A 363 10.22 -4.14 21.48
N LEU A 364 9.52 -3.01 21.43
CA LEU A 364 9.12 -2.30 20.21
C LEU A 364 9.96 -1.06 19.93
N LEU A 365 10.91 -0.68 20.81
CA LEU A 365 11.73 0.52 20.63
C LEU A 365 12.53 0.50 19.32
N GLY A 366 12.88 -0.68 18.81
CA GLY A 366 13.57 -0.84 17.54
C GLY A 366 12.81 -0.33 16.31
N LEU A 367 11.49 -0.12 16.41
CA LEU A 367 10.66 0.44 15.35
C LEU A 367 10.61 1.96 15.34
N ASN A 368 11.20 2.63 16.34
CA ASN A 368 11.25 4.09 16.35
C ASN A 368 12.25 4.62 15.29
N PRO A 369 12.00 5.82 14.72
CA PRO A 369 12.74 6.30 13.56
C PRO A 369 14.26 6.31 13.70
N GLU A 370 14.77 6.66 14.87
CA GLU A 370 16.20 6.71 15.17
C GLU A 370 16.91 5.36 15.11
N ASN A 371 16.17 4.25 15.18
CA ASN A 371 16.69 2.89 15.12
C ASN A 371 16.59 2.27 13.73
N LEU A 372 15.84 2.90 12.82
CA LEU A 372 15.65 2.46 11.44
C LEU A 372 16.49 3.27 10.43
N ILE A 373 16.92 4.47 10.80
CA ILE A 373 17.82 5.31 10.00
C ILE A 373 19.26 5.02 10.44
N LYS A 374 20.09 4.50 9.53
CA LYS A 374 21.52 4.23 9.77
C LYS A 374 22.44 5.03 8.85
#